data_AF-A0A834GUQ6-F1
#
_entry.id   AF-A0A834GUQ6-F1
#
_cell.length_a   1.000
_cell.length_b   1.000
_cell.length_c   1.000
_cell.angle_alpha   90.00
_cell.angle_beta   90.00
_cell.angle_gamma   90.00
#
_symmetry.space_group_name_H-M   'P 1'
#
loop_
_entity.id
_entity.type
_entity.pdbx_description
1 polymer ?
#
loop_
_entity_poly.entity_id
_entity_poly.type
_entity_poly.pdbx_seq_one_letter_code
_entity_poly.pdbx_strand_id
1 'polypeptide(L)'
;MSDQFLEDFVKQNLFPLVVPINYDTLKLLKDDERKIVLMIVDDVEDEKSKVLIKILRAAASANRDLVFGYVGVKQWEDFAETFEVYKETKLPKMFVWDGNEEYSTVIGSESIDEQDQGSQIMHLLEGYREGSVIHKQVSGPTFMGFIHSVLRIRTLYIVVFVGAVIAFFLIITKEEPLTVGTRDHVDHASSSSTSQGESKEAHRFGEKED
;
A
#
# COMPACT_ATOMS: atom_id res chain seq x y z
N MET A 1 -17.69 -31.09 -18.76
CA MET A 1 -16.71 -31.76 -17.87
C MET A 1 -15.28 -31.28 -18.11
N SER A 2 -14.91 -30.77 -19.29
CA SER A 2 -13.57 -30.21 -19.57
C SER A 2 -13.33 -28.85 -18.93
N ASP A 3 -14.33 -27.97 -18.94
CA ASP A 3 -14.11 -26.55 -18.63
C ASP A 3 -13.92 -26.32 -17.13
N GLN A 4 -14.69 -27.00 -16.27
CA GLN A 4 -14.47 -27.02 -14.81
C GLN A 4 -13.09 -27.56 -14.45
N PHE A 5 -12.61 -28.63 -15.10
CA PHE A 5 -11.30 -29.19 -14.82
C PHE A 5 -10.16 -28.26 -15.20
N LEU A 6 -10.24 -27.58 -16.35
CA LEU A 6 -9.27 -26.57 -16.75
C LEU A 6 -9.30 -25.34 -15.84
N GLU A 7 -10.50 -24.89 -15.46
CA GLU A 7 -10.66 -23.77 -14.53
C GLU A 7 -10.08 -24.09 -13.15
N ASP A 8 -10.36 -25.28 -12.61
CA ASP A 8 -9.81 -25.77 -11.35
C ASP A 8 -8.29 -25.96 -11.44
N PHE A 9 -7.76 -26.48 -12.55
CA PHE A 9 -6.32 -26.65 -12.76
C PHE A 9 -5.58 -25.30 -12.88
N VAL A 10 -6.16 -24.33 -13.56
CA VAL A 10 -5.60 -22.97 -13.66
C VAL A 10 -5.66 -22.29 -12.28
N LYS A 11 -6.80 -22.31 -11.58
CA LYS A 11 -6.93 -21.77 -10.22
C LYS A 11 -5.92 -22.39 -9.24
N GLN A 12 -5.70 -23.70 -9.30
CA GLN A 12 -4.72 -24.40 -8.45
C GLN A 12 -3.26 -24.06 -8.78
N ASN A 13 -2.97 -23.58 -9.99
CA ASN A 13 -1.61 -23.30 -10.45
C ASN A 13 -1.27 -21.80 -10.51
N LEU A 14 -2.23 -20.91 -10.22
CA LEU A 14 -2.03 -19.46 -10.20
C LEU A 14 -1.23 -18.96 -9.00
N PHE A 15 -1.23 -19.71 -7.90
CA PHE A 15 -0.52 -19.34 -6.67
C PHE A 15 0.77 -20.14 -6.50
N PRO A 16 1.88 -19.51 -6.08
CA PRO A 16 3.01 -20.26 -5.58
C PRO A 16 2.55 -21.16 -4.43
N LEU A 17 3.22 -22.30 -4.24
CA LEU A 17 2.93 -23.26 -3.17
C LEU A 17 2.79 -22.60 -1.79
N VAL A 18 3.55 -21.53 -1.55
CA VAL A 18 3.37 -20.67 -0.39
C VAL A 18 3.41 -19.22 -0.87
N VAL A 19 2.43 -18.44 -0.42
CA VAL A 19 2.20 -17.06 -0.85
C VAL A 19 2.78 -16.09 0.18
N PRO A 20 3.72 -15.21 -0.19
CA PRO A 20 4.09 -14.10 0.69
C PRO A 20 2.91 -13.14 0.80
N ILE A 21 2.40 -12.91 2.00
CA ILE A 21 1.26 -12.01 2.21
C ILE A 21 1.73 -10.56 2.17
N ASN A 22 1.21 -9.84 1.18
CA ASN A 22 1.37 -8.41 0.97
C ASN A 22 0.11 -7.88 0.27
N TYR A 23 0.00 -6.57 0.07
CA TYR A 23 -1.17 -5.96 -0.54
C TYR A 23 -1.56 -6.53 -1.91
N ASP A 24 -0.59 -6.95 -2.72
CA ASP A 24 -0.86 -7.47 -4.07
C ASP A 24 -1.31 -8.92 -4.02
N THR A 25 -0.69 -9.75 -3.18
CA THR A 25 -1.10 -11.14 -3.01
C THR A 25 -2.44 -11.27 -2.27
N LEU A 26 -2.76 -10.37 -1.34
CA LEU A 26 -4.10 -10.30 -0.75
C LEU A 26 -5.17 -10.11 -1.82
N LYS A 27 -4.96 -9.23 -2.82
CA LYS A 27 -5.94 -9.05 -3.91
C LYS A 27 -6.15 -10.32 -4.71
N LEU A 28 -5.09 -11.09 -4.94
CA LEU A 28 -5.18 -12.36 -5.65
C LEU A 28 -5.96 -13.40 -4.83
N LEU A 29 -5.75 -13.42 -3.51
CA LEU A 29 -6.42 -14.35 -2.60
C LEU A 29 -7.92 -14.06 -2.38
N LYS A 30 -8.39 -12.86 -2.72
CA LYS A 30 -9.78 -12.44 -2.51
C LYS A 30 -10.80 -13.37 -3.18
N ASP A 31 -10.47 -13.84 -4.37
CA ASP A 31 -11.37 -14.67 -5.18
C ASP A 31 -11.07 -16.18 -5.00
N ASP A 32 -10.19 -16.55 -4.06
CA ASP A 32 -9.89 -17.94 -3.69
C ASP A 32 -10.77 -18.36 -2.51
N GLU A 33 -11.57 -19.41 -2.68
CA GLU A 33 -12.49 -19.91 -1.65
C GLU A 33 -11.78 -20.78 -0.58
N ARG A 34 -10.52 -21.15 -0.82
CA ARG A 34 -9.77 -22.02 0.11
C ARG A 34 -9.35 -21.25 1.35
N LYS A 35 -9.40 -21.94 2.49
CA LYS A 35 -8.87 -21.39 3.75
C LYS A 35 -7.35 -21.24 3.67
N ILE A 36 -6.84 -20.20 4.31
CA ILE A 36 -5.43 -19.81 4.28
C ILE A 36 -4.78 -20.22 5.60
N VAL A 37 -3.82 -21.13 5.53
CA VAL A 37 -2.90 -21.43 6.62
C VAL A 37 -1.85 -20.33 6.65
N LEU A 38 -2.01 -19.37 7.55
CA LEU A 38 -1.13 -18.20 7.69
C LEU A 38 -0.06 -18.46 8.74
N MET A 39 1.20 -18.27 8.38
CA MET A 39 2.34 -18.25 9.30
C MET A 39 2.87 -16.83 9.48
N ILE A 40 2.93 -16.34 10.72
CA ILE A 40 3.54 -15.06 11.07
C ILE A 40 4.91 -15.35 11.72
N VAL A 41 5.95 -14.72 11.20
CA VAL A 41 7.34 -14.80 11.69
C VAL A 41 7.84 -13.41 12.10
N ASP A 42 8.99 -13.31 12.78
CA ASP A 42 9.57 -12.00 13.13
C ASP A 42 10.03 -11.24 11.87
N ASP A 43 10.85 -11.92 11.06
CA ASP A 43 11.47 -11.37 9.87
C ASP A 43 11.58 -12.48 8.81
N VAL A 44 10.98 -12.27 7.63
CA VAL A 44 11.03 -13.27 6.54
C VAL A 44 12.45 -13.49 5.99
N GLU A 45 13.35 -12.52 6.19
CA GLU A 45 14.74 -12.59 5.71
C GLU A 45 15.67 -13.35 6.65
N ASP A 46 15.22 -13.66 7.87
CA ASP A 46 15.99 -14.45 8.83
C ASP A 46 16.15 -15.90 8.37
N GLU A 47 17.30 -16.51 8.67
CA GLU A 47 17.62 -17.87 8.26
C GLU A 47 16.65 -18.89 8.89
N LYS A 48 16.22 -18.67 10.14
CA LYS A 48 15.23 -19.56 10.78
C LYS A 48 13.88 -19.48 10.07
N SER A 49 13.44 -18.28 9.70
CA SER A 49 12.22 -18.07 8.91
C SER A 49 12.30 -18.75 7.55
N LYS A 50 13.44 -18.68 6.85
CA LYS A 50 13.64 -19.37 5.56
C LYS A 50 13.53 -20.89 5.68
N VAL A 51 14.02 -21.47 6.79
CA VAL A 51 13.86 -22.91 7.07
C VAL A 51 12.38 -23.24 7.28
N LEU A 52 11.68 -22.47 8.10
CA LEU A 52 10.24 -22.64 8.33
C LEU A 52 9.41 -22.53 7.04
N ILE A 53 9.69 -21.54 6.19
CA ILE A 53 9.00 -21.36 4.90
C ILE A 53 9.22 -22.56 3.97
N LYS A 54 10.39 -23.21 4.00
CA LYS A 54 10.63 -24.45 3.24
C LYS A 54 9.77 -25.61 3.75
N ILE A 55 9.62 -25.74 5.07
CA ILE A 55 8.76 -26.76 5.68
C ILE A 55 7.30 -26.47 5.33
N LEU A 56 6.87 -25.20 5.43
CA LEU A 56 5.54 -24.76 5.04
C LEU A 56 5.24 -25.08 3.56
N ARG A 57 6.23 -24.94 2.68
CA ARG A 57 6.12 -25.32 1.27
C ARG A 57 5.95 -26.82 1.04
N ALA A 58 6.63 -27.64 1.83
CA ALA A 58 6.45 -29.08 1.79
C ALA A 58 5.03 -29.47 2.23
N ALA A 59 4.53 -28.87 3.31
CA ALA A 59 3.15 -29.07 3.78
C ALA A 59 2.12 -28.63 2.73
N ALA A 60 2.31 -27.46 2.12
CA ALA A 60 1.43 -26.96 1.06
C ALA A 60 1.38 -27.86 -0.17
N SER A 61 2.50 -28.51 -0.50
CA SER A 61 2.55 -29.45 -1.62
C SER A 61 1.66 -30.67 -1.40
N ALA A 62 1.47 -31.08 -0.14
CA ALA A 62 0.64 -32.21 0.27
C ALA A 62 -0.82 -31.83 0.56
N ASN A 63 -1.15 -30.55 0.72
CA ASN A 63 -2.48 -30.06 1.11
C ASN A 63 -2.95 -28.96 0.14
N ARG A 64 -3.29 -29.35 -1.09
CA ARG A 64 -3.68 -28.41 -2.17
C ARG A 64 -5.08 -27.81 -2.00
N ASP A 65 -5.87 -28.40 -1.12
CA ASP A 65 -7.18 -27.94 -0.64
C ASP A 65 -7.10 -26.65 0.20
N LEU A 66 -5.91 -26.30 0.67
CA LEU A 66 -5.63 -25.09 1.45
C LEU A 66 -4.62 -24.21 0.73
N VAL A 67 -4.69 -22.91 1.01
CA VAL A 67 -3.63 -21.97 0.64
C VAL A 67 -2.68 -21.81 1.81
N PHE A 68 -1.38 -21.73 1.56
CA PHE A 68 -0.40 -21.48 2.61
C PHE A 68 0.20 -20.09 2.41
N GLY A 69 0.11 -19.26 3.43
CA GLY A 69 0.58 -17.87 3.43
C GLY A 69 1.62 -17.62 4.51
N TYR A 70 2.51 -16.66 4.29
CA TYR A 70 3.41 -16.18 5.33
C TYR A 70 3.62 -14.67 5.29
N VAL A 71 3.88 -14.08 6.45
CA VAL A 71 4.23 -12.66 6.61
C VAL A 71 5.21 -12.51 7.77
N GLY A 72 6.09 -11.52 7.72
CA GLY A 72 6.93 -11.16 8.85
C GLY A 72 6.48 -9.86 9.50
N VAL A 73 6.57 -9.78 10.84
CA VAL A 73 6.20 -8.59 11.61
C VAL A 73 7.01 -7.38 11.15
N LYS A 74 8.31 -7.53 10.87
CA LYS A 74 9.13 -6.42 10.34
C LYS A 74 8.68 -5.91 8.96
N GLN A 75 8.08 -6.77 8.15
CA GLN A 75 7.63 -6.41 6.81
C GLN A 75 6.23 -5.78 6.82
N TRP A 76 5.36 -6.20 7.75
CA TRP A 76 3.99 -5.71 7.80
C TRP A 76 3.37 -5.82 9.21
N GLU A 77 3.87 -5.00 10.13
CA GLU A 77 3.45 -4.95 11.53
C GLU A 77 1.92 -4.79 11.68
N ASP A 78 1.34 -3.77 11.02
CA ASP A 78 -0.10 -3.49 11.06
C ASP A 78 -0.99 -4.70 10.69
N PHE A 79 -0.52 -5.57 9.78
CA PHE A 79 -1.25 -6.77 9.40
C PHE A 79 -1.09 -7.88 10.45
N ALA A 80 0.10 -8.03 11.03
CA ALA A 80 0.31 -9.02 12.09
C ALA A 80 -0.52 -8.72 13.33
N GLU A 81 -0.64 -7.43 13.69
CA GLU A 81 -1.44 -7.00 14.84
C GLU A 81 -2.92 -7.39 14.72
N THR A 82 -3.45 -7.55 13.49
CA THR A 82 -4.84 -7.99 13.32
C THR A 82 -5.11 -9.43 13.75
N PHE A 83 -4.05 -10.23 13.88
CA PHE A 83 -4.08 -11.59 14.42
C PHE A 83 -3.64 -11.64 15.89
N GLU A 84 -3.70 -10.50 16.59
CA GLU A 84 -3.23 -10.35 17.98
C GLU A 84 -1.73 -10.72 18.12
N VAL A 85 -0.94 -10.47 17.07
CA VAL A 85 0.51 -10.65 17.08
C VAL A 85 1.19 -9.29 17.22
N TYR A 86 1.60 -9.00 18.45
CA TYR A 86 2.39 -7.81 18.81
C TYR A 86 3.88 -8.15 18.97
N LYS A 87 4.75 -7.15 19.14
CA LYS A 87 6.22 -7.32 19.26
C LYS A 87 6.69 -8.31 20.33
N GLU A 88 5.93 -8.44 21.43
CA GLU A 88 6.29 -9.34 22.54
C GLU A 88 5.78 -10.78 22.34
N THR A 89 5.00 -11.01 21.28
CA THR A 89 4.45 -12.33 20.97
C THR A 89 5.57 -13.29 20.63
N LYS A 90 5.54 -14.49 21.22
CA LYS A 90 6.45 -15.57 20.81
C LYS A 90 6.12 -16.03 19.39
N LEU A 91 7.09 -15.95 18.50
CA LEU A 91 6.98 -16.34 17.09
C LEU A 91 7.84 -17.59 16.80
N PRO A 92 7.53 -18.36 15.74
CA PRO A 92 6.45 -18.14 14.77
C PRO A 92 5.07 -18.58 15.30
N LYS A 93 4.01 -17.97 14.76
CA LYS A 93 2.62 -18.30 15.11
C LYS A 93 1.83 -18.64 13.85
N MET A 94 0.92 -19.60 13.96
CA MET A 94 0.12 -20.06 12.82
C MET A 94 -1.38 -19.96 13.08
N PHE A 95 -2.10 -19.69 12.01
CA PHE A 95 -3.55 -19.49 12.01
C PHE A 95 -4.16 -20.15 10.79
N VAL A 96 -5.41 -20.58 10.89
CA VAL A 96 -6.23 -20.90 9.72
C VAL A 96 -7.23 -19.77 9.52
N TRP A 97 -7.09 -19.03 8.45
CA TRP A 97 -7.82 -17.80 8.16
C TRP A 97 -8.76 -18.00 6.98
N ASP A 98 -9.93 -17.37 7.04
CA ASP A 98 -10.93 -17.43 5.98
C ASP A 98 -10.65 -16.51 4.78
N GLY A 99 -9.59 -15.70 4.85
CA GLY A 99 -9.29 -14.69 3.84
C GLY A 99 -10.06 -13.39 4.02
N ASN A 100 -10.86 -13.26 5.08
CA ASN A 100 -11.62 -12.07 5.39
C ASN A 100 -11.51 -11.70 6.89
N GLU A 101 -12.51 -12.03 7.70
CA GLU A 101 -12.68 -11.50 9.06
C GLU A 101 -12.45 -12.54 10.15
N GLU A 102 -12.45 -13.84 9.82
CA GLU A 102 -12.42 -14.91 10.80
C GLU A 102 -11.18 -15.77 10.68
N TYR A 103 -10.53 -16.02 11.81
CA TYR A 103 -9.41 -16.94 11.88
C TYR A 103 -9.57 -17.90 13.06
N SER A 104 -8.91 -19.04 12.93
CA SER A 104 -8.91 -20.11 13.91
C SER A 104 -7.49 -20.36 14.39
N THR A 105 -7.33 -20.49 15.70
CA THR A 105 -6.13 -21.04 16.33
C THR A 105 -6.42 -22.48 16.75
N VAL A 106 -5.54 -23.41 16.38
CA VAL A 106 -5.67 -24.81 16.80
C VAL A 106 -5.08 -24.97 18.20
N ILE A 107 -5.84 -25.63 19.08
CA ILE A 107 -5.49 -25.77 20.49
C ILE A 107 -4.19 -26.60 20.59
N GLY A 108 -3.19 -26.08 21.32
CA GLY A 108 -1.91 -26.75 21.53
C GLY A 108 -0.88 -26.59 20.40
N SER A 109 -1.18 -25.82 19.34
CA SER A 109 -0.22 -25.49 18.26
C SER A 109 0.07 -23.99 18.18
N GLU A 110 0.00 -23.29 19.31
CA GLU A 110 0.04 -21.81 19.39
C GLU A 110 1.42 -21.21 19.10
N SER A 111 2.50 -21.98 19.19
CA SER A 111 3.85 -21.55 18.84
C SER A 111 4.64 -22.73 18.29
N ILE A 112 5.39 -22.54 17.21
CA ILE A 112 6.23 -23.61 16.67
C ILE A 112 7.58 -23.62 17.39
N ASP A 113 7.90 -24.70 18.09
CA ASP A 113 9.23 -24.90 18.67
C ASP A 113 10.26 -25.34 17.61
N GLU A 114 11.56 -25.13 17.86
CA GLU A 114 12.63 -25.44 16.90
C GLU A 114 12.77 -26.95 16.60
N GLN A 115 12.28 -27.81 17.50
CA GLN A 115 12.25 -29.27 17.30
C GLN A 115 10.93 -29.71 16.64
N ASP A 116 11.01 -30.57 15.63
CA ASP A 116 9.86 -31.22 14.97
C ASP A 116 8.81 -30.27 14.37
N GLN A 117 9.27 -29.16 13.79
CA GLN A 117 8.43 -28.13 13.14
C GLN A 117 7.44 -28.71 12.10
N GLY A 118 7.85 -29.74 11.35
CA GLY A 118 6.97 -30.41 10.38
C GLY A 118 5.81 -31.15 11.04
N SER A 119 6.07 -31.82 12.17
CA SER A 119 5.03 -32.53 12.94
C SER A 119 4.05 -31.55 13.56
N GLN A 120 4.51 -30.39 14.01
CA GLN A 120 3.66 -29.34 14.58
C GLN A 120 2.72 -28.73 13.54
N ILE A 121 3.20 -28.52 12.30
CA ILE A 121 2.34 -28.10 11.18
C ILE A 121 1.29 -29.18 10.89
N MET A 122 1.67 -30.46 10.90
CA MET A 122 0.71 -31.54 10.66
C MET A 122 -0.35 -31.62 11.76
N HIS A 123 0.05 -31.48 13.04
CA HIS A 123 -0.87 -31.45 14.17
C HIS A 123 -1.85 -30.28 14.08
N LEU A 124 -1.39 -29.11 13.61
CA LEU A 124 -2.27 -27.98 13.34
C LEU A 124 -3.31 -28.33 12.27
N LEU A 125 -2.89 -28.91 11.14
CA LEU A 125 -3.82 -29.26 10.06
C LEU A 125 -4.83 -30.33 10.48
N GLU A 126 -4.38 -31.34 11.24
CA GLU A 126 -5.25 -32.38 11.76
C GLU A 126 -6.25 -31.80 12.77
N GLY A 127 -5.77 -31.02 13.75
CA GLY A 127 -6.64 -30.38 14.74
C GLY A 127 -7.65 -29.42 14.10
N TYR A 128 -7.29 -28.74 13.01
CA TYR A 128 -8.24 -27.95 12.23
C TYR A 128 -9.34 -28.82 11.60
N ARG A 129 -8.97 -29.94 10.98
CA ARG A 129 -9.92 -30.87 10.33
C ARG A 129 -10.83 -31.57 11.34
N GLU A 130 -10.33 -31.85 12.53
CA GLU A 130 -11.08 -32.43 13.64
C GLU A 130 -12.02 -31.42 14.33
N GLY A 131 -11.90 -30.12 14.02
CA GLY A 131 -12.68 -29.06 14.65
C GLY A 131 -12.15 -28.63 16.03
N SER A 132 -10.94 -29.02 16.40
CA SER A 132 -10.24 -28.68 17.65
C SER A 132 -9.67 -27.26 17.61
N VAL A 133 -10.52 -26.28 17.33
CA VAL A 133 -10.13 -24.89 17.05
C VAL A 133 -10.85 -23.87 17.94
N ILE A 134 -10.18 -22.76 18.20
CA ILE A 134 -10.77 -21.56 18.78
C ILE A 134 -10.96 -20.55 17.65
N HIS A 135 -12.20 -20.16 17.38
CA HIS A 135 -12.54 -19.14 16.39
C HIS A 135 -12.39 -17.74 16.98
N LYS A 136 -11.81 -16.84 16.21
CA LYS A 136 -11.58 -15.43 16.55
C LYS A 136 -11.87 -14.55 15.34
N GLN A 137 -12.19 -13.29 15.60
CA GLN A 137 -12.26 -12.26 14.56
C GLN A 137 -10.95 -11.48 14.53
N VAL A 138 -10.54 -11.07 13.33
CA VAL A 138 -9.38 -10.18 13.15
C VAL A 138 -9.65 -8.85 13.85
N SER A 139 -8.66 -8.36 14.59
CA SER A 139 -8.76 -7.09 15.30
C SER A 139 -8.20 -5.95 14.45
N GLY A 140 -9.03 -5.03 13.96
CA GLY A 140 -8.55 -3.88 13.17
C GLY A 140 -9.11 -3.86 11.73
N PRO A 141 -8.39 -3.26 10.76
CA PRO A 141 -8.85 -3.21 9.38
C PRO A 141 -9.11 -4.63 8.86
N THR A 142 -10.28 -4.85 8.29
CA THR A 142 -10.59 -6.13 7.64
C THR A 142 -9.67 -6.34 6.44
N PHE A 143 -9.60 -7.57 5.92
CA PHE A 143 -8.95 -7.87 4.65
C PHE A 143 -9.28 -6.84 3.54
N MET A 144 -10.56 -6.52 3.42
CA MET A 144 -11.05 -5.53 2.45
C MET A 144 -10.53 -4.12 2.75
N GLY A 145 -10.37 -3.79 4.04
CA GLY A 145 -9.68 -2.59 4.50
C GLY A 145 -8.25 -2.49 3.97
N PHE A 146 -7.45 -3.57 4.05
CA PHE A 146 -6.09 -3.59 3.50
C PHE A 146 -6.08 -3.46 1.98
N ILE A 147 -6.97 -4.14 1.26
CA ILE A 147 -7.07 -4.04 -0.21
C ILE A 147 -7.43 -2.62 -0.67
N HIS A 148 -8.32 -1.93 0.05
CA HIS A 148 -8.70 -0.56 -0.30
C HIS A 148 -7.73 0.51 0.22
N SER A 149 -6.96 0.22 1.28
CA SER A 149 -6.03 1.19 1.90
C SER A 149 -4.87 1.59 0.97
N VAL A 150 -4.47 0.70 0.05
CA VAL A 150 -3.35 0.92 -0.90
C VAL A 150 -3.56 2.10 -1.85
N LEU A 151 -4.80 2.57 -2.01
CA LEU A 151 -5.11 3.74 -2.82
C LEU A 151 -4.86 5.07 -2.09
N ARG A 152 -4.54 5.09 -0.79
CA ARG A 152 -4.41 6.35 -0.04
C ARG A 152 -2.97 6.84 0.06
N ILE A 153 -2.04 5.99 0.48
CA ILE A 153 -0.66 6.43 0.73
C ILE A 153 0.16 6.61 -0.55
N ARG A 154 0.11 5.63 -1.48
CA ARG A 154 0.83 5.70 -2.76
C ARG A 154 0.30 6.84 -3.65
N THR A 155 -1.01 7.09 -3.62
CA THR A 155 -1.63 8.22 -4.32
C THR A 155 -1.20 9.55 -3.74
N LEU A 156 -1.09 9.70 -2.42
CA LEU A 156 -0.64 10.96 -1.81
C LEU A 156 0.80 11.30 -2.23
N TYR A 157 1.72 10.32 -2.20
CA TYR A 157 3.09 10.52 -2.66
C TYR A 157 3.16 10.87 -4.16
N ILE A 158 2.36 10.20 -5.01
CA ILE A 158 2.28 10.52 -6.45
C ILE A 158 1.73 11.93 -6.66
N VAL A 159 0.68 12.33 -5.95
CA VAL A 159 0.07 13.67 -6.07
C VAL A 159 1.05 14.76 -5.62
N VAL A 160 1.76 14.54 -4.51
CA VAL A 160 2.80 15.49 -4.04
C VAL A 160 3.94 15.57 -5.06
N PHE A 161 4.40 14.44 -5.59
CA PHE A 161 5.45 14.40 -6.61
C PHE A 161 5.03 15.11 -7.90
N VAL A 162 3.83 14.84 -8.41
CA VAL A 162 3.27 15.52 -9.60
C VAL A 162 3.11 17.01 -9.35
N GLY A 163 2.60 17.40 -8.17
CA GLY A 163 2.49 18.81 -7.77
C GLY A 163 3.85 19.52 -7.74
N ALA A 164 4.88 18.88 -7.19
CA ALA A 164 6.24 19.40 -7.18
C ALA A 164 6.83 19.54 -8.59
N VAL A 165 6.61 18.56 -9.47
CA VAL A 165 7.04 18.62 -10.87
C VAL A 165 6.33 19.75 -11.63
N ILE A 166 5.02 19.91 -11.47
CA ILE A 166 4.25 21.00 -12.09
C ILE A 166 4.73 22.36 -11.57
N ALA A 167 4.93 22.51 -10.26
CA ALA A 167 5.45 23.74 -9.68
C ALA A 167 6.86 24.07 -10.20
N PHE A 168 7.72 23.07 -10.33
CA PHE A 168 9.05 23.21 -10.91
C PHE A 168 9.00 23.69 -12.37
N PHE A 169 8.15 23.09 -13.21
CA PHE A 169 7.94 23.56 -14.58
C PHE A 169 7.39 24.98 -14.64
N LEU A 170 6.40 25.32 -13.80
CA LEU A 170 5.82 26.67 -13.76
C LEU A 170 6.84 27.75 -13.37
N ILE A 171 7.74 27.45 -12.42
CA ILE A 171 8.82 28.35 -12.00
C ILE A 171 9.81 28.57 -13.15
N ILE A 172 10.22 27.50 -13.84
CA ILE A 172 11.16 27.58 -14.96
C ILE A 172 10.57 28.35 -16.14
N THR A 173 9.28 28.15 -16.45
CA THR A 173 8.60 28.88 -17.54
C THR A 173 8.35 30.36 -17.23
N LYS A 174 8.59 30.81 -15.99
CA LYS A 174 8.33 32.18 -15.56
C LYS A 174 9.51 33.14 -15.76
N GLU A 175 10.64 32.65 -16.30
CA GLU A 175 11.87 33.45 -16.52
C GLU A 175 12.08 33.93 -17.97
N GLU A 176 11.02 34.21 -18.74
CA GLU A 176 11.16 35.07 -19.93
C GLU A 176 10.54 36.46 -19.67
N PRO A 177 11.32 37.46 -19.22
CA PRO A 177 10.88 38.84 -19.28
C PRO A 177 11.01 39.34 -20.72
N LEU A 178 9.87 39.69 -21.33
CA LEU A 178 9.79 40.52 -22.53
C LEU A 178 10.53 41.84 -22.27
N THR A 179 11.83 41.84 -22.55
CA THR A 179 12.71 42.99 -22.33
C THR A 179 12.68 43.84 -23.59
N VAL A 180 12.09 45.02 -23.41
CA VAL A 180 11.91 46.10 -24.37
C VAL A 180 13.21 46.36 -25.15
N GLY A 181 13.16 46.13 -26.46
CA GLY A 181 14.24 46.50 -27.38
C GLY A 181 14.14 47.97 -27.77
N THR A 182 15.01 48.79 -27.19
CA THR A 182 15.28 50.17 -27.63
C THR A 182 16.30 50.17 -28.75
N ARG A 183 15.95 50.60 -29.98
CA ARG A 183 16.75 51.56 -30.78
C ARG A 183 16.11 51.99 -32.11
N ASP A 184 16.56 53.17 -32.53
CA ASP A 184 16.36 53.96 -33.76
C ASP A 184 15.18 54.95 -33.69
N HIS A 185 15.36 56.27 -33.87
CA HIS A 185 16.27 56.97 -34.77
C HIS A 185 16.58 58.39 -34.25
N VAL A 186 17.74 58.92 -34.64
CA VAL A 186 18.32 60.21 -34.26
C VAL A 186 18.09 61.24 -35.38
N ASP A 187 17.94 62.52 -34.98
CA ASP A 187 18.03 63.78 -35.73
C ASP A 187 16.87 64.24 -36.65
N HIS A 188 16.25 65.40 -36.34
CA HIS A 188 16.56 66.67 -37.01
C HIS A 188 15.65 67.85 -36.54
N ALA A 189 16.32 68.93 -36.10
CA ALA A 189 16.11 70.36 -36.33
C ALA A 189 14.69 70.98 -36.54
N SER A 190 14.41 71.97 -35.69
CA SER A 190 13.85 73.32 -35.98
C SER A 190 12.48 73.50 -36.64
N SER A 191 11.63 74.31 -35.98
CA SER A 191 10.76 75.40 -36.52
C SER A 191 9.28 75.37 -36.08
N SER A 192 8.93 76.35 -35.23
CA SER A 192 7.73 77.21 -35.24
C SER A 192 6.28 76.68 -35.40
N SER A 193 5.45 77.18 -34.48
CA SER A 193 4.13 77.82 -34.65
C SER A 193 2.83 77.03 -34.36
N THR A 194 2.13 77.54 -33.33
CA THR A 194 0.71 77.94 -33.30
C THR A 194 -0.39 76.92 -33.58
N SER A 195 -1.18 76.62 -32.55
CA SER A 195 -2.58 77.10 -32.36
C SER A 195 -3.20 76.31 -31.18
N GLN A 196 -3.45 76.95 -30.04
CA GLN A 196 -4.71 77.60 -29.66
C GLN A 196 -5.77 76.61 -29.14
N GLY A 197 -6.15 76.82 -27.88
CA GLY A 197 -7.22 76.12 -27.19
C GLY A 197 -7.33 76.57 -25.73
N GLU A 198 -7.73 77.84 -25.51
CA GLU A 198 -8.30 78.33 -24.25
C GLU A 198 -9.42 77.36 -23.79
N SER A 199 -9.65 77.09 -22.51
CA SER A 199 -10.28 78.04 -21.60
C SER A 199 -10.25 77.54 -20.14
N LYS A 200 -9.70 78.38 -19.26
CA LYS A 200 -10.15 78.78 -17.92
C LYS A 200 -11.02 77.80 -17.10
N GLU A 201 -10.55 77.45 -15.90
CA GLU A 201 -11.02 78.09 -14.66
C GLU A 201 -10.08 77.80 -13.48
N ALA A 202 -9.91 78.80 -12.63
CA ALA A 202 -9.03 78.83 -11.48
C ALA A 202 -9.86 78.95 -10.18
N HIS A 203 -9.19 78.65 -9.06
CA HIS A 203 -9.61 78.81 -7.65
C HIS A 203 -10.43 77.65 -7.06
N ARG A 204 -10.16 77.16 -5.84
CA ARG A 204 -9.34 77.69 -4.74
C ARG A 204 -8.98 76.57 -3.76
N PHE A 205 -7.80 76.74 -3.15
CA PHE A 205 -7.33 76.17 -1.89
C PHE A 205 -8.39 76.20 -0.77
N GLY A 206 -8.35 75.20 0.12
CA GLY A 206 -9.12 75.17 1.36
C GLY A 206 -8.86 73.91 2.18
N GLU A 207 -7.74 73.88 2.87
CA GLU A 207 -7.32 72.91 3.90
C GLU A 207 -7.93 73.30 5.27
N LYS A 208 -8.53 72.34 6.01
CA LYS A 208 -8.37 72.08 7.47
C LYS A 208 -9.49 71.21 8.11
N GLU A 209 -9.02 70.31 9.00
CA GLU A 209 -9.53 69.78 10.31
C GLU A 209 -11.07 69.75 10.54
N ASP A 210 -11.71 68.69 11.03
CA ASP A 210 -11.39 67.52 11.89
C ASP A 210 -11.97 66.20 11.32
#